data_AF-A0A077Z8T8-F1
#
_entry.id   AF-A0A077Z8T8-F1
#
_cell.length_a   1.000
_cell.length_b   1.000
_cell.length_c   1.000
_cell.angle_alpha   90.00
_cell.angle_beta   90.00
_cell.angle_gamma   90.00
#
_symmetry.space_group_name_H-M   'P 1'
#
loop_
_entity.id
_entity.type
_entity.pdbx_description
1 polymer ?
#
loop_
_entity_poly.entity_id
_entity_poly.type
_entity_poly.pdbx_seq_one_letter_code
_entity_poly.pdbx_strand_id
1 'polypeptide(L)'
;MQSNGVTLGIGEHGQPHILSKQQTVLPLVDKLYRENGYSGYVSNLLPLYCSTNDVRFRACLQKKYCSNLPPVTVVVPFYNEHLFRILYRSPIELLEEVLVDASTKSEFGKPLDEHLSINKMDNAKVLRTMGAVVFHRCHG
;
A
#
# COMPACT_ATOMS: atom_id res chain seq x y z
N MET A 1 -7.10 22.97 7.22
CA MET A 1 -8.28 22.31 7.83
C MET A 1 -8.76 21.22 6.88
N GLN A 2 -8.26 20.00 7.01
CA GLN A 2 -9.03 18.83 6.61
C GLN A 2 -9.59 18.31 7.92
N SER A 3 -10.92 18.30 8.05
CA SER A 3 -11.60 17.80 9.23
C SER A 3 -11.01 16.45 9.62
N ASN A 4 -10.71 16.24 10.90
CA ASN A 4 -10.50 14.92 11.49
C ASN A 4 -11.83 14.14 11.45
N GLY A 5 -12.39 13.97 10.26
CA GLY A 5 -13.52 13.13 10.00
C GLY A 5 -13.05 11.74 10.38
N VAL A 6 -13.62 11.21 11.46
CA VAL A 6 -13.65 9.78 11.70
C VAL A 6 -14.18 9.18 10.41
N THR A 7 -13.30 8.71 9.53
CA THR A 7 -13.73 7.87 8.43
C THR A 7 -14.33 6.66 9.13
N LEU A 8 -15.65 6.56 9.12
CA LEU A 8 -16.37 5.40 9.64
C LEU A 8 -16.57 4.46 8.45
N GLY A 9 -15.50 3.81 8.06
CA GLY A 9 -15.44 2.88 6.93
C GLY A 9 -15.21 1.44 7.37
N ILE A 10 -15.38 0.51 6.42
CA ILE A 10 -14.95 -0.87 6.62
C ILE A 10 -13.42 -0.92 6.83
N GLY A 11 -12.94 -1.77 7.73
CA GLY A 11 -11.51 -1.88 8.01
C GLY A 11 -10.91 -0.81 8.93
N GLU A 12 -11.70 0.15 9.40
CA GLU A 12 -11.22 1.21 10.30
C GLU A 12 -10.64 0.65 11.59
N HIS A 13 -9.59 1.31 12.09
CA HIS A 13 -8.84 0.89 13.27
C HIS A 13 -8.31 -0.56 13.17
N GLY A 14 -8.21 -1.12 11.96
CA GLY A 14 -7.84 -2.51 11.73
C GLY A 14 -8.95 -3.53 12.06
N GLN A 15 -10.22 -3.10 12.13
CA GLN A 15 -11.35 -4.01 12.36
C GLN A 15 -11.60 -4.93 11.15
N PRO A 16 -11.91 -6.21 11.37
CA PRO A 16 -12.23 -7.11 10.27
C PRO A 16 -13.54 -6.71 9.59
N HIS A 17 -13.60 -6.84 8.26
CA HIS A 17 -14.87 -6.74 7.52
C HIS A 17 -15.43 -8.14 7.27
N ILE A 18 -16.59 -8.43 7.86
CA ILE A 18 -17.27 -9.71 7.73
C ILE A 18 -18.24 -9.66 6.56
N LEU A 19 -18.02 -10.52 5.56
CA LEU A 19 -18.90 -10.66 4.41
C LEU A 19 -20.26 -11.25 4.82
N SER A 20 -21.32 -10.78 4.17
CA SER A 20 -22.64 -11.40 4.32
C SER A 20 -22.65 -12.81 3.71
N LYS A 21 -23.61 -13.65 4.12
CA LYS A 21 -23.77 -15.00 3.54
C LYS A 21 -23.93 -14.98 2.02
N GLN A 22 -24.62 -13.97 1.49
CA GLN A 22 -24.80 -13.78 0.05
C GLN A 22 -23.50 -13.37 -0.65
N GLN A 23 -22.66 -12.56 -0.01
CA GLN A 23 -21.36 -12.17 -0.56
C GLN A 23 -20.37 -13.35 -0.56
N THR A 24 -20.36 -14.15 0.50
CA THR A 24 -19.44 -15.30 0.63
C THR A 24 -19.60 -16.33 -0.49
N VAL A 25 -20.79 -16.48 -1.07
CA VAL A 25 -21.06 -17.42 -2.17
C VAL A 25 -20.76 -16.84 -3.56
N LEU A 26 -20.33 -15.58 -3.67
CA LEU A 26 -19.97 -14.99 -4.95
C LEU A 26 -18.72 -15.70 -5.51
N PRO A 27 -18.73 -16.18 -6.77
CA PRO A 27 -17.58 -16.86 -7.38
C PRO A 27 -16.30 -16.02 -7.35
N LEU A 28 -16.44 -14.69 -7.36
CA LEU A 28 -15.33 -13.75 -7.30
C LEU A 28 -14.55 -13.83 -5.99
N VAL A 29 -15.20 -14.16 -4.87
CA VAL A 29 -14.54 -14.27 -3.55
C VAL A 29 -13.51 -15.40 -3.56
N ASP A 30 -13.91 -16.61 -3.98
CA ASP A 30 -13.02 -17.77 -4.06
C ASP A 30 -11.93 -17.58 -5.13
N LYS A 31 -12.29 -17.02 -6.29
CA LYS A 31 -11.31 -16.71 -7.35
C LYS A 31 -10.19 -15.80 -6.83
N LEU A 32 -10.54 -14.65 -6.25
CA LEU A 32 -9.54 -13.69 -5.74
C LEU A 32 -8.76 -14.26 -4.56
N TYR A 33 -9.37 -15.13 -3.76
CA TYR A 33 -8.66 -15.81 -2.67
C TYR A 33 -7.59 -16.77 -3.19
N ARG A 34 -7.90 -17.57 -4.21
CA ARG A 34 -6.94 -18.51 -4.82
C ARG A 34 -5.81 -17.82 -5.58
N GLU A 35 -6.12 -16.70 -6.24
CA GLU A 35 -5.12 -15.94 -7.01
C GLU A 35 -4.11 -15.21 -6.12
N ASN A 36 -4.53 -14.72 -4.94
CA ASN A 36 -3.67 -13.87 -4.09
C ASN A 36 -3.25 -14.52 -2.76
N GLY A 37 -3.89 -15.62 -2.32
CA GLY A 37 -3.64 -16.26 -1.01
C GLY A 37 -4.27 -15.53 0.19
N TYR A 38 -5.08 -14.49 -0.06
CA TYR A 38 -5.82 -13.73 0.93
C TYR A 38 -7.14 -13.20 0.34
N SER A 39 -8.01 -12.61 1.16
CA SER A 39 -9.30 -12.08 0.69
C SER A 39 -9.15 -10.83 -0.18
N GLY A 40 -8.80 -11.00 -1.46
CA GLY A 40 -8.70 -9.91 -2.43
C GLY A 40 -10.03 -9.18 -2.62
N TYR A 41 -11.16 -9.89 -2.49
CA TYR A 41 -12.49 -9.28 -2.53
C TYR A 41 -12.69 -8.27 -1.40
N VAL A 42 -12.38 -8.64 -0.15
CA VAL A 42 -12.47 -7.71 0.99
C VAL A 42 -11.45 -6.59 0.85
N SER A 43 -10.22 -6.90 0.44
CA SER A 43 -9.16 -5.92 0.22
C SER A 43 -9.61 -4.81 -0.74
N ASN A 44 -10.27 -5.18 -1.84
CA ASN A 44 -10.76 -4.22 -2.85
C ASN A 44 -11.94 -3.36 -2.35
N LEU A 45 -12.66 -3.81 -1.33
CA LEU A 45 -13.73 -3.01 -0.70
C LEU A 45 -13.15 -1.98 0.27
N LEU A 46 -11.95 -2.20 0.81
CA LEU A 46 -11.36 -1.32 1.80
C LEU A 46 -11.04 0.06 1.20
N PRO A 47 -11.31 1.15 1.93
CA PRO A 47 -10.96 2.49 1.47
C PRO A 47 -9.44 2.66 1.44
N LEU A 48 -8.94 3.49 0.51
CA LEU A 48 -7.50 3.84 0.39
C LEU A 48 -6.98 4.65 1.60
N TYR A 49 -7.86 5.29 2.36
CA TYR A 49 -7.57 5.94 3.63
C TYR A 49 -8.41 5.28 4.72
N CYS A 50 -7.75 4.86 5.80
CA CYS A 50 -8.34 4.26 6.99
C CYS A 50 -7.35 4.46 8.11
N SER A 51 -7.86 4.75 9.29
CA SER A 51 -7.05 4.87 10.49
C SER A 51 -6.61 3.47 10.92
N THR A 52 -5.40 3.36 11.44
CA THR A 52 -4.95 2.16 12.14
C THR A 52 -4.59 2.53 13.55
N ASN A 53 -4.91 1.66 14.50
CA ASN A 53 -4.46 1.85 15.86
C ASN A 53 -2.94 1.83 15.91
N ASP A 54 -2.39 2.76 16.68
CA ASP A 54 -0.98 2.77 16.97
C ASP A 54 -0.66 1.66 17.98
N VAL A 55 -0.10 0.56 17.50
CA VAL A 55 0.27 -0.60 18.33
C VAL A 55 1.66 -0.44 18.98
N ARG A 56 2.30 0.72 18.87
CA ARG A 56 3.61 0.96 19.50
C ARG A 56 3.49 0.78 21.01
N PHE A 57 4.48 0.12 21.59
CA PHE A 57 4.61 0.01 23.05
C PHE A 57 4.69 1.40 23.70
N ARG A 58 4.18 1.55 24.94
CA ARG A 58 4.06 2.86 25.62
C ARG A 58 5.36 3.65 25.69
N ALA A 59 6.51 2.98 25.85
CA ALA A 59 7.81 3.65 25.83
C ALA A 59 8.23 4.15 24.43
N CYS A 60 7.80 3.47 23.37
CA CYS A 60 8.07 3.87 21.98
C CYS A 60 7.24 5.09 21.55
N LEU A 61 6.08 5.31 22.16
CA LEU A 61 5.25 6.52 21.92
C LEU A 61 5.95 7.82 22.33
N GLN A 62 6.90 7.75 23.27
CA GLN A 62 7.66 8.91 23.75
C GLN A 62 8.94 9.16 22.95
N LYS A 63 9.32 8.26 22.04
CA LYS A 63 10.52 8.43 21.20
C LYS A 63 10.27 9.53 20.18
N LYS A 64 11.14 10.53 20.16
CA LYS A 64 11.15 11.60 19.15
C LYS A 64 12.08 11.22 18.03
N TYR A 65 11.62 11.41 16.79
CA TYR A 65 12.41 11.23 15.58
C TYR A 65 12.77 12.61 15.01
N CYS A 66 13.83 12.69 14.21
CA CYS A 66 14.18 13.92 13.51
C CYS A 66 13.07 14.27 12.51
N SER A 67 12.76 15.56 12.35
CA SER A 67 11.79 16.03 11.34
C SER A 67 12.31 15.87 9.92
N ASN A 68 13.63 16.02 9.74
CA ASN A 68 14.29 15.93 8.46
C ASN A 68 14.87 14.52 8.29
N LEU A 69 14.01 13.57 7.94
CA LEU A 69 14.44 12.21 7.60
C LEU A 69 14.96 12.19 6.15
N PRO A 70 15.95 11.35 5.83
CA PRO A 70 16.37 11.17 4.45
C PRO A 70 15.23 10.56 3.62
N PRO A 71 15.16 10.85 2.32
CA PRO A 71 14.25 10.16 1.42
C PRO A 71 14.59 8.67 1.34
N VAL A 72 13.60 7.84 1.04
CA VAL A 72 13.68 6.38 1.01
C VAL A 72 13.11 5.83 -0.29
N THR A 73 13.69 4.72 -0.75
CA THR A 73 13.14 3.92 -1.84
C THR A 73 12.33 2.75 -1.26
N VAL A 74 11.10 2.59 -1.74
CA VAL A 74 10.24 1.46 -1.40
C VAL A 74 10.42 0.38 -2.46
N VAL A 75 10.67 -0.85 -2.02
CA VAL A 75 10.83 -2.00 -2.90
C VAL A 75 9.72 -2.98 -2.59
N VAL A 76 9.00 -3.40 -3.62
CA VAL A 76 7.89 -4.33 -3.53
C VAL A 76 8.31 -5.62 -4.25
N PRO A 77 8.86 -6.62 -3.52
CA PRO A 77 9.38 -7.84 -4.12
C PRO A 77 8.27 -8.89 -4.40
N PHE A 78 7.00 -8.48 -4.39
CA PHE A 78 5.87 -9.41 -4.51
C PHE A 78 5.25 -9.34 -5.90
N TYR A 79 5.18 -10.50 -6.55
CA TYR A 79 4.54 -10.67 -7.84
C TYR A 79 3.05 -10.34 -7.76
N ASN A 80 2.58 -9.39 -8.56
CA ASN A 80 1.17 -9.03 -8.69
C ASN A 80 0.48 -8.62 -7.36
N GLU A 81 1.17 -8.01 -6.41
CA GLU A 81 0.58 -7.59 -5.13
C GLU A 81 -0.25 -6.29 -5.24
N HIS A 82 -1.44 -6.23 -4.63
CA HIS A 82 -2.31 -5.04 -4.67
C HIS A 82 -1.80 -3.92 -3.74
N LEU A 83 -0.94 -3.03 -4.24
CA LEU A 83 -0.15 -2.15 -3.36
C LEU A 83 -0.37 -0.64 -3.50
N PHE A 84 -1.61 -0.18 -3.66
CA PHE A 84 -1.87 1.27 -3.69
C PHE A 84 -1.66 1.94 -2.33
N ARG A 85 -1.79 1.20 -1.23
CA ARG A 85 -1.87 1.78 0.11
C ARG A 85 -0.60 2.47 0.60
N ILE A 86 0.57 1.96 0.21
CA ILE A 86 1.86 2.51 0.66
C ILE A 86 2.05 3.93 0.13
N LEU A 87 1.65 4.17 -1.12
CA LEU A 87 1.71 5.48 -1.75
C LEU A 87 0.87 6.50 -0.96
N TYR A 88 -0.33 6.12 -0.52
CA TYR A 88 -1.22 7.02 0.19
C TYR A 88 -0.93 7.23 1.68
N ARG A 89 -0.15 6.33 2.31
CA ARG A 89 0.10 6.40 3.77
C ARG A 89 1.52 6.82 4.13
N SER A 90 2.43 6.82 3.17
CA SER A 90 3.78 7.31 3.38
C SER A 90 3.81 8.83 3.20
N PRO A 91 4.55 9.59 4.03
CA PRO A 91 4.82 10.99 3.75
C PRO A 91 5.49 11.13 2.39
N ILE A 92 4.90 11.91 1.50
CA ILE A 92 5.35 12.01 0.11
C ILE A 92 6.79 12.56 0.04
N GLU A 93 7.15 13.48 0.92
CA GLU A 93 8.48 14.06 1.03
C GLU A 93 9.59 13.05 1.38
N LEU A 94 9.22 11.86 1.88
CA LEU A 94 10.16 10.78 2.18
C LEU A 94 10.21 9.73 1.08
N LEU A 95 9.29 9.71 0.12
CA LEU A 95 9.36 8.73 -0.97
C LEU A 95 10.28 9.25 -2.09
N GLU A 96 11.29 8.49 -2.48
CA GLU A 96 12.11 8.80 -3.65
C GLU A 96 11.70 7.93 -4.84
N GLU A 97 11.59 6.63 -4.64
CA GLU A 97 11.26 5.70 -5.71
C GLU A 97 10.40 4.58 -5.14
N VAL A 98 9.52 4.03 -5.99
CA VAL A 98 8.76 2.82 -5.70
C VAL A 98 9.07 1.81 -6.78
N LEU A 99 9.88 0.82 -6.44
CA LEU A 99 10.26 -0.27 -7.33
C LEU A 99 9.26 -1.41 -7.17
N VAL A 100 8.63 -1.81 -8.27
CA VAL A 100 7.72 -2.95 -8.32
C VAL A 100 8.36 -4.07 -9.13
N ASP A 101 8.56 -5.23 -8.50
CA ASP A 101 9.18 -6.39 -9.14
C ASP A 101 8.16 -7.17 -9.99
N ALA A 102 8.45 -7.32 -11.28
CA ALA A 102 7.83 -8.27 -12.23
C ALA A 102 6.29 -8.37 -12.24
N SER A 103 5.56 -7.31 -11.92
CA SER A 103 4.09 -7.32 -11.95
C SER A 103 3.54 -7.35 -13.39
N THR A 104 2.68 -8.32 -13.69
CA THR A 104 1.96 -8.44 -14.97
C THR A 104 0.55 -7.86 -14.92
N LYS A 105 0.09 -7.44 -13.74
CA LYS A 105 -1.22 -6.83 -13.51
C LYS A 105 -1.31 -5.50 -14.27
N SER A 106 -2.36 -5.31 -15.07
CA SER A 106 -2.48 -4.16 -15.99
C SER A 106 -2.57 -2.83 -15.24
N GLU A 107 -3.04 -2.84 -14.00
CA GLU A 107 -3.09 -1.67 -13.12
C GLU A 107 -1.72 -1.10 -12.74
N PHE A 108 -0.64 -1.91 -12.80
CA PHE A 108 0.74 -1.44 -12.54
C PHE A 108 1.42 -0.86 -13.78
N GLY A 109 0.74 -0.83 -14.93
CA GLY A 109 1.21 -0.13 -16.12
C GLY A 109 0.82 1.35 -16.10
N LYS A 110 0.26 1.81 -17.22
CA LYS A 110 -0.21 3.20 -17.39
C LYS A 110 -1.16 3.69 -16.30
N PRO A 111 -2.12 2.88 -15.78
CA PRO A 111 -3.03 3.37 -14.76
C PRO A 111 -2.30 3.86 -13.50
N LEU A 112 -1.21 3.20 -13.10
CA LEU A 112 -0.38 3.64 -11.98
C LEU A 112 0.36 4.94 -12.30
N ASP A 113 0.94 5.06 -13.50
CA ASP A 113 1.65 6.29 -13.91
C ASP A 113 0.70 7.49 -13.95
N GLU A 114 -0.48 7.32 -14.54
CA GLU A 114 -1.56 8.31 -14.56
C GLU A 114 -1.98 8.68 -13.14
N HIS A 115 -2.14 7.67 -12.29
CA HIS A 115 -2.52 7.87 -10.90
C HIS A 115 -1.52 8.71 -10.11
N LEU A 116 -0.22 8.44 -10.25
CA LEU A 116 0.85 9.23 -9.61
C LEU A 116 0.86 10.67 -10.12
N SER A 117 0.66 10.86 -11.41
CA SER A 117 0.60 12.21 -12.01
C SER A 117 -0.59 13.03 -11.53
N ILE A 118 -1.78 12.42 -11.43
CA ILE A 118 -3.00 13.10 -10.94
C ILE A 118 -2.83 13.52 -9.48
N ASN A 119 -2.16 12.70 -8.67
CA ASN A 119 -1.94 12.98 -7.24
C ASN A 119 -0.68 13.81 -6.96
N LYS A 120 0.01 14.31 -8.01
CA LYS A 120 1.23 15.14 -7.90
C LYS A 120 2.33 14.47 -7.09
N MET A 121 2.49 13.16 -7.28
CA MET A 121 3.53 12.37 -6.64
C MET A 121 4.81 12.38 -7.50
N ASP A 122 5.26 13.58 -7.90
CA ASP A 122 6.31 13.77 -8.92
C ASP A 122 7.68 13.23 -8.49
N ASN A 123 7.90 13.16 -7.18
CA ASN A 123 9.07 12.56 -6.58
C ASN A 123 9.06 11.04 -6.71
N ALA A 124 7.89 10.39 -6.65
CA ALA A 124 7.81 8.93 -6.68
C ALA A 124 7.92 8.39 -8.11
N LYS A 125 9.04 7.74 -8.41
CA LYS A 125 9.24 7.04 -9.70
C LYS A 125 8.90 5.57 -9.58
N VAL A 126 8.17 5.04 -10.57
CA VAL A 126 7.91 3.60 -10.66
C VAL A 126 8.95 2.95 -11.56
N LEU A 127 9.80 2.14 -10.95
CA LEU A 127 10.73 1.28 -11.68
C LEU A 127 10.09 -0.09 -11.88
N ARG A 128 10.16 -0.63 -13.10
CA ARG A 128 9.61 -1.93 -13.48
C ARG A 128 10.74 -2.81 -13.98
N THR A 129 10.90 -3.99 -13.40
CA THR A 129 11.90 -4.98 -13.80
C THR A 129 11.22 -6.29 -14.20
N MET A 130 11.81 -7.01 -15.16
CA MET A 130 11.37 -8.35 -15.59
C MET A 130 12.07 -9.47 -14.80
N GLY A 131 12.92 -9.14 -13.83
CA GLY A 131 13.68 -10.10 -13.03
C GLY A 131 14.08 -9.53 -11.67
N ALA A 132 14.66 -10.39 -10.83
CA ALA A 132 14.96 -10.08 -9.44
C ALA A 132 15.80 -8.81 -9.27
N VAL A 133 15.36 -7.94 -8.36
CA VAL A 133 16.14 -6.78 -7.93
C VAL A 133 17.27 -7.23 -7.02
N VAL A 134 18.52 -7.08 -7.47
CA VAL A 134 19.70 -7.38 -6.65
C VAL A 134 20.22 -6.10 -6.02
N PHE A 135 20.06 -5.98 -4.70
CA PHE A 135 20.70 -4.91 -3.93
C PHE A 135 22.15 -5.28 -3.66
N HIS A 136 23.07 -4.59 -4.33
CA HIS A 136 24.46 -4.65 -3.92
C HIS A 136 24.64 -3.89 -2.61
N ARG A 137 25.29 -4.53 -1.64
CA ARG A 137 25.75 -3.84 -0.44
C ARG A 137 26.85 -2.87 -0.89
N CYS A 138 26.57 -1.57 -0.90
CA CYS A 138 27.65 -0.58 -1.03
C CYS A 138 28.57 -0.75 0.17
N HIS A 139 29.80 -1.20 -0.07
CA HIS A 139 30.89 -1.08 0.89
C HIS A 139 31.35 0.38 0.87
N GLY A 140 30.89 1.15 1.85
CA GLY A 140 31.46 2.43 2.24
C GLY A 140 32.12 2.28 3.60
#